data_AF-A0A4R8IAQ6-F1
#
_entry.id   AF-A0A4R8IAQ6-F1
#
_cell.length_a   1.000
_cell.length_b   1.000
_cell.length_c   1.000
_cell.angle_alpha   90.00
_cell.angle_beta   90.00
_cell.angle_gamma   90.00
#
_symmetry.space_group_name_H-M   'P 1'
#
loop_
_entity.id
_entity.type
_entity.pdbx_description
1 polymer ?
#
loop_
_entity_poly.entity_id
_entity_poly.type
_entity_poly.pdbx_seq_one_letter_code
_entity_poly.pdbx_strand_id
1 'polypeptide(L)'
;MLLGLFDYIILVIIIIFNIGVWKYKIIKKGNRIFYLSILLLFGFVIPFFSIDFEIKNATVNSKEIDSFTLLYTFFRFPTWWFFGVVEVLFLKHQIKKAKS
;
A
#
# COMPACT_ATOMS: atom_id res chain seq x y z
N MET A 1 -9.00 10.52 -9.33
CA MET A 1 -9.03 9.06 -9.57
C MET A 1 -8.78 8.35 -8.25
N LEU A 2 -9.34 7.15 -8.04
CA LEU A 2 -9.22 6.41 -6.77
C LEU A 2 -7.80 5.90 -6.52
N LEU A 3 -7.05 5.64 -7.60
CA LEU A 3 -5.61 5.35 -7.61
C LEU A 3 -4.92 6.32 -8.59
N GLY A 4 -3.81 6.91 -8.17
CA GLY A 4 -2.95 7.77 -8.97
C GLY A 4 -1.68 7.04 -9.43
N LEU A 5 -0.85 7.75 -10.19
CA LEU A 5 0.39 7.20 -10.75
C LEU A 5 1.35 6.68 -9.66
N PHE A 6 1.46 7.41 -8.55
CA PHE A 6 2.23 6.97 -7.38
C PHE A 6 1.73 5.62 -6.84
N ASP A 7 0.41 5.43 -6.75
CA ASP A 7 -0.15 4.19 -6.23
C ASP A 7 0.17 2.99 -7.11
N TYR A 8 0.12 3.16 -8.43
CA TYR A 8 0.52 2.11 -9.37
C TYR A 8 1.99 1.72 -9.22
N ILE A 9 2.88 2.71 -9.00
CA ILE A 9 4.30 2.44 -8.74
C ILE A 9 4.45 1.60 -7.45
N ILE A 10 3.78 2.00 -6.37
CA ILE A 10 3.84 1.26 -5.11
C ILE A 10 3.27 -0.16 -5.25
N LEU A 11 2.18 -0.34 -5.99
CA LEU A 11 1.62 -1.68 -6.27
C LEU A 11 2.62 -2.57 -7.02
N VAL A 12 3.32 -2.04 -8.02
CA VAL A 12 4.36 -2.78 -8.74
C VAL A 12 5.49 -3.21 -7.79
N ILE A 13 5.93 -2.31 -6.91
CA ILE A 13 6.97 -2.60 -5.90
C ILE A 13 6.50 -3.72 -4.96
N ILE A 14 5.24 -3.68 -4.49
CA ILE A 14 4.65 -4.71 -3.63
C ILE A 14 4.61 -6.05 -4.35
N ILE A 15 4.23 -6.08 -5.64
CA ILE A 15 4.21 -7.33 -6.42
C ILE A 15 5.62 -7.92 -6.54
N ILE A 16 6.62 -7.11 -6.86
CA ILE A 16 8.02 -7.57 -6.95
C ILE A 16 8.50 -8.10 -5.61
N PHE A 17 8.21 -7.40 -4.51
CA PHE A 17 8.51 -7.84 -3.16
C PHE A 17 7.87 -9.21 -2.86
N ASN A 18 6.58 -9.36 -3.17
CA ASN A 18 5.85 -10.62 -2.98
C ASN A 18 6.43 -11.78 -3.78
N ILE A 19 6.82 -11.55 -5.04
CA ILE A 19 7.51 -12.56 -5.85
C ILE A 19 8.81 -12.97 -5.19
N GLY A 20 9.59 -12.01 -4.68
CA GLY A 20 10.83 -12.29 -3.96
C GLY A 20 10.59 -13.11 -2.69
N VAL A 21 9.63 -12.71 -1.86
CA VAL A 21 9.25 -13.43 -0.64
C VAL A 21 8.82 -14.87 -0.96
N TRP A 22 8.01 -15.06 -2.01
CA TRP A 22 7.54 -16.39 -2.42
C TRP A 22 8.66 -17.27 -2.97
N LYS A 23 9.46 -16.76 -3.91
CA LYS A 23 10.53 -17.52 -4.58
C LYS A 23 11.65 -17.92 -3.62
N TYR A 24 12.07 -17.01 -2.75
CA TYR A 24 13.20 -17.22 -1.85
C TYR A 24 12.78 -17.67 -0.44
N LYS A 25 11.48 -17.81 -0.18
CA LYS A 25 10.91 -18.17 1.14
C LYS A 25 11.53 -17.36 2.29
N ILE A 26 11.75 -16.06 2.05
CA ILE A 26 12.48 -15.15 2.95
C ILE A 26 11.83 -15.12 4.33
N ILE A 27 10.49 -15.15 4.36
CA ILE A 27 9.70 -15.05 5.57
C ILE A 27 9.25 -16.45 6.00
N LYS A 28 9.99 -17.05 6.92
CA LYS A 28 9.69 -18.38 7.48
C LYS A 28 8.76 -18.34 8.70
N LYS A 29 8.68 -17.19 9.38
CA LYS A 29 7.84 -16.99 10.57
C LYS A 29 7.28 -15.58 10.60
N GLY A 30 5.96 -15.46 10.72
CA GLY A 30 5.30 -14.18 10.96
C GLY A 30 5.51 -13.76 12.42
N ASN A 31 6.32 -12.73 12.64
CA ASN A 31 6.50 -12.13 13.95
C ASN A 31 5.52 -10.96 14.13
N ARG A 32 5.13 -10.63 15.37
CA ARG A 32 4.25 -9.47 15.65
C ARG A 32 4.79 -8.16 15.08
N ILE A 33 6.11 -7.98 15.14
CA ILE A 33 6.81 -6.81 14.56
C ILE A 33 6.56 -6.71 13.05
N PHE A 34 6.57 -7.83 12.34
CA PHE A 34 6.33 -7.87 10.90
C PHE A 34 4.90 -7.41 10.55
N TYR A 35 3.89 -7.93 11.26
CA TYR A 35 2.52 -7.48 11.06
C TYR A 35 2.30 -6.02 11.45
N LEU A 36 2.97 -5.55 12.50
CA LEU A 36 2.95 -4.14 12.90
C LEU A 36 3.58 -3.25 11.82
N SER A 37 4.69 -3.67 11.21
CA SER A 37 5.31 -2.93 10.11
C SER A 37 4.39 -2.82 8.90
N ILE A 38 3.68 -3.88 8.51
CA ILE A 38 2.69 -3.83 7.43
C ILE A 38 1.57 -2.87 7.77
N LEU A 39 1.04 -2.93 9.00
CA LEU A 39 -0.03 -2.05 9.44
C LEU A 39 0.41 -0.58 9.43
N LEU A 40 1.63 -0.26 9.84
CA LEU A 40 2.15 1.11 9.75
C LEU A 40 2.34 1.54 8.29
N LEU A 41 2.87 0.66 7.44
CA LEU A 41 3.13 0.98 6.03
C LEU A 41 1.84 1.27 5.27
N PHE A 42 0.89 0.34 5.30
CA PHE A 42 -0.38 0.44 4.57
C PHE A 42 -1.40 1.31 5.29
N GLY A 43 -1.30 1.44 6.62
CA GLY A 43 -2.21 2.24 7.43
C GLY A 43 -1.95 3.72 7.34
N PHE A 44 -0.66 4.12 7.31
CA PHE A 44 -0.27 5.52 7.44
C PHE A 44 0.74 5.95 6.37
N VAL A 45 1.86 5.24 6.22
CA VAL A 45 2.99 5.71 5.41
C VAL A 45 2.59 5.86 3.94
N ILE A 46 2.13 4.79 3.31
CA ILE A 46 1.76 4.79 1.89
C ILE A 46 0.61 5.78 1.62
N PRO A 47 -0.55 5.72 2.31
CA PRO A 47 -1.64 6.65 2.02
C PRO A 47 -1.25 8.11 2.25
N PHE A 48 -0.41 8.42 3.25
CA PHE A 48 0.08 9.78 3.48
C PHE A 48 0.93 10.31 2.31
N PHE A 49 1.93 9.54 1.86
CA PHE A 49 2.75 9.93 0.71
C PHE A 49 1.93 9.99 -0.58
N SER A 50 0.96 9.09 -0.73
CA SER A 50 0.06 9.06 -1.87
C SER A 50 -0.82 10.30 -1.94
N ILE A 51 -1.33 10.78 -0.81
CA ILE A 51 -2.07 12.05 -0.72
C ILE A 51 -1.19 13.25 -1.06
N ASP A 52 -0.01 13.33 -0.44
CA ASP A 52 0.92 14.45 -0.66
C ASP A 52 1.34 14.55 -2.14
N PHE A 53 1.61 13.41 -2.78
CA PHE A 53 1.94 13.37 -4.21
C PHE A 53 0.78 13.86 -5.09
N GLU A 54 -0.44 13.40 -4.83
CA GLU A 54 -1.60 13.80 -5.63
C GLU A 54 -1.93 15.28 -5.46
N ILE A 55 -1.85 15.80 -4.22
CA ILE A 55 -2.08 17.22 -3.95
C ILE A 55 -1.03 18.07 -4.67
N LYS A 56 0.26 17.69 -4.59
CA LYS A 56 1.34 18.39 -5.32
C LYS A 56 1.15 18.34 -6.82
N ASN A 57 0.70 17.21 -7.36
CA ASN A 57 0.43 17.08 -8.78
C ASN A 57 -0.78 17.92 -9.21
N ALA A 58 -1.81 18.00 -8.38
CA ALA A 58 -2.99 18.83 -8.63
C ALA A 58 -2.66 20.34 -8.55
N THR A 59 -1.84 20.78 -7.60
CA THR A 59 -1.47 22.20 -7.46
C THR A 59 -0.56 22.71 -8.58
N VAL A 60 0.29 21.85 -9.12
CA VAL A 60 1.18 22.21 -10.24
C VAL A 60 0.40 22.36 -11.55
N ASN A 61 -0.62 21.52 -11.78
CA ASN A 61 -1.34 21.47 -13.04
C ASN A 61 -2.65 22.29 -13.06
N SER A 62 -3.15 22.70 -11.90
CA SER A 62 -4.43 23.43 -11.78
C SER A 62 -4.36 24.52 -10.72
N LYS A 63 -4.81 25.73 -11.08
CA LYS A 63 -4.83 26.92 -10.20
C LYS A 63 -5.91 26.84 -9.13
N GLU A 64 -6.93 26.02 -9.34
CA GLU A 64 -8.04 25.78 -8.41
C GLU A 64 -8.12 24.28 -8.10
N ILE A 65 -7.99 23.93 -6.82
CA ILE A 65 -8.18 22.55 -6.35
C ILE A 65 -9.65 22.38 -6.03
N ASP A 66 -10.35 21.56 -6.81
CA ASP A 66 -11.74 21.21 -6.53
C ASP A 66 -11.86 20.47 -5.18
N SER A 67 -12.86 20.84 -4.37
CA SER A 67 -13.13 20.23 -3.06
C SER A 67 -13.41 18.73 -3.17
N PHE A 68 -14.00 18.28 -4.28
CA PHE A 68 -14.17 16.85 -4.53
C PHE A 68 -12.84 16.13 -4.74
N THR A 69 -11.85 16.78 -5.37
CA THR A 69 -10.51 16.19 -5.55
C THR A 69 -9.84 15.93 -4.21
N LEU A 70 -9.92 16.89 -3.28
CA LEU A 70 -9.43 16.69 -1.90
C LEU A 70 -10.13 15.53 -1.21
N LEU A 71 -11.46 15.44 -1.32
CA LEU A 71 -12.24 14.33 -0.76
C LEU A 71 -11.80 12.96 -1.32
N TYR A 72 -11.63 12.85 -2.64
CA TYR A 72 -11.14 11.63 -3.28
C TYR A 72 -9.71 11.26 -2.84
N THR A 73 -8.91 12.26 -2.47
CA THR A 73 -7.55 12.02 -1.98
C THR A 73 -7.60 11.35 -0.60
N PHE A 74 -8.55 11.70 0.27
CA PHE A 74 -8.73 11.03 1.57
C PHE A 74 -9.20 9.58 1.46
N PHE A 75 -9.96 9.23 0.41
CA PHE A 75 -10.36 7.83 0.16
C PHE A 75 -9.19 6.89 -0.13
N ARG A 76 -7.97 7.42 -0.36
CA ARG A 76 -6.76 6.61 -0.48
C ARG A 76 -6.43 5.85 0.80
N PHE A 77 -6.79 6.34 1.99
CA PHE A 77 -6.61 5.60 3.25
C PHE A 77 -7.39 4.26 3.24
N PRO A 78 -8.73 4.26 3.11
CA PRO A 78 -9.50 3.01 2.95
C PRO A 78 -8.96 2.08 1.86
N THR A 79 -8.55 2.63 0.72
CA THR A 79 -8.00 1.84 -0.39
C THR A 79 -6.70 1.14 0.02
N TRP A 80 -5.76 1.84 0.64
CA TRP A 80 -4.52 1.23 1.12
C TRP A 80 -4.71 0.27 2.29
N TRP A 81 -5.69 0.51 3.15
CA TRP A 81 -6.07 -0.44 4.20
C TRP A 81 -6.57 -1.76 3.60
N PHE A 82 -7.39 -1.70 2.55
CA PHE A 82 -7.85 -2.89 1.84
C PHE A 82 -6.67 -3.69 1.29
N PHE A 83 -5.73 -3.03 0.58
CA PHE A 83 -4.52 -3.69 0.09
C PHE A 83 -3.67 -4.28 1.22
N GLY A 84 -3.52 -3.56 2.33
CA GLY A 84 -2.81 -4.05 3.51
C GLY A 84 -3.42 -5.31 4.10
N VAL A 85 -4.76 -5.39 4.18
CA VAL A 85 -5.46 -6.60 4.64
C VAL A 85 -5.21 -7.76 3.69
N VAL A 86 -5.35 -7.55 2.38
CA VAL A 86 -5.09 -8.58 1.36
C VAL A 86 -3.65 -9.08 1.45
N GLU A 87 -2.68 -8.18 1.61
CA GLU A 87 -1.27 -8.50 1.76
C GLU A 87 -0.99 -9.37 3.00
N VAL A 88 -1.57 -9.00 4.15
CA VAL A 88 -1.46 -9.80 5.38
C VAL A 88 -2.02 -11.20 5.19
N LEU A 89 -3.18 -11.34 4.54
CA LEU A 89 -3.80 -12.63 4.27
C LEU A 89 -2.93 -13.49 3.34
N PHE A 90 -2.41 -12.90 2.27
CA PHE A 90 -1.52 -13.57 1.32
C PHE A 90 -0.25 -14.08 1.99
N LEU A 91 0.44 -13.23 2.74
CA LEU A 91 1.67 -13.58 3.45
C LEU A 91 1.42 -14.65 4.52
N LYS A 92 0.31 -14.55 5.26
CA LYS A 92 -0.08 -15.58 6.24
C LYS A 92 -0.32 -16.93 5.58
N HIS A 93 -0.96 -16.95 4.41
CA HIS A 93 -1.16 -18.18 3.62
C HIS A 93 0.19 -18.79 3.20
N GLN A 94 1.11 -17.97 2.68
CA GLN A 94 2.43 -18.44 2.25
C GLN A 94 3.28 -18.97 3.41
N ILE A 95 3.28 -18.29 4.57
CA ILE A 95 4.00 -18.76 5.77
C ILE A 95 3.44 -20.10 6.26
N LYS A 96 2.11 -20.30 6.21
CA LYS A 96 1.50 -21.58 6.57
C LYS A 96 1.93 -22.70 5.63
N LYS A 97 1.94 -22.43 4.31
CA LYS A 97 2.39 -23.38 3.29
C LYS A 97 3.88 -23.73 3.43
N ALA A 98 4.71 -22.79 3.85
CA ALA A 98 6.15 -23.03 4.05
C ALA A 98 6.49 -23.86 5.31
N LYS A 99 5.54 -23.97 6.27
CA LYS A 99 5.69 -24.79 7.49
C LYS A 99 5.17 -26.21 7.36
N SER A 100 4.28 -26.46 6.38
CA SER A 100 3.79 -27.80 6.03
C SER A 100 4.76 -28.52 5.12
#